data_AF-A0A7L2XVI3-F1
#
_entry.id   AF-A0A7L2XVI3-F1
#
_cell.length_a   1.000
_cell.length_b   1.000
_cell.length_c   1.000
_cell.angle_alpha   90.00
_cell.angle_beta   90.00
_cell.angle_gamma   90.00
#
_symmetry.space_group_name_H-M   'P 1'
#
loop_
_entity.id
_entity.type
_entity.pdbx_description
1 polymer ?
#
loop_
_entity_poly.entity_id
_entity_poly.type
_entity_poly.pdbx_seq_one_letter_code
_entity_poly.pdbx_strand_id
1 'polypeptide(L)'
;MCKTEYAVCGSPHLLEGSLSAFLPSLNLAPRLSIPNPWIRSYSFDGKEEWEVNPLYCNTVREIYPYSNSNRLLNIVDMAIFDFLIGNMDRHHYEMFTKFGDDGFLLHLDNARGFGRHSHDEISILAPLSQCCMIKRTTLLRLQLLAEPEFRLSDVMRESLLQDPLAPVLTEPHLLALDRRLQLVLGAVGKCIDTFGEATVVANDTQSPAAHRAKLGT
;
A
#
# COMPACT_ATOMS: atom_id res chain seq x y z
N MET A 1 -21.55 -11.48 -2.96
CA MET A 1 -22.84 -11.95 -3.53
C MET A 1 -22.65 -13.40 -3.91
N CYS A 2 -23.24 -14.34 -3.18
CA CYS A 2 -23.19 -15.77 -3.50
C CYS A 2 -24.60 -16.23 -3.88
N LYS A 3 -24.94 -16.09 -5.16
CA LYS A 3 -26.25 -16.45 -5.71
C LYS A 3 -26.08 -17.17 -7.05
N THR A 4 -27.10 -17.92 -7.48
CA THR A 4 -27.05 -18.73 -8.70
C THR A 4 -26.73 -17.90 -9.94
N GLU A 5 -27.26 -16.67 -10.03
CA GLU A 5 -27.02 -15.75 -11.15
C GLU A 5 -25.56 -15.26 -11.26
N TYR A 6 -24.75 -15.43 -10.19
CA TYR A 6 -23.33 -15.07 -10.15
C TYR A 6 -22.44 -16.29 -9.88
N ALA A 7 -22.91 -17.49 -10.20
CA ALA A 7 -22.12 -18.71 -10.04
C ALA A 7 -20.84 -18.64 -10.88
N VAL A 8 -19.73 -19.08 -10.29
CA VAL A 8 -18.45 -19.18 -10.99
C VAL A 8 -18.40 -20.54 -11.69
N CYS A 9 -18.28 -20.54 -13.01
CA CYS A 9 -18.39 -21.73 -13.86
C CYS A 9 -17.09 -21.99 -14.62
N GLY A 10 -16.68 -23.26 -14.72
CA GLY A 10 -15.54 -23.69 -15.53
C GLY A 10 -15.88 -23.98 -16.99
N SER A 11 -14.88 -24.43 -17.75
CA SER A 11 -15.05 -24.87 -19.16
C SER A 11 -14.26 -26.15 -19.46
N PRO A 12 -14.88 -27.35 -19.44
CA PRO A 12 -16.20 -27.65 -18.91
C PRO A 12 -16.24 -27.83 -17.38
N HIS A 13 -15.11 -28.14 -16.73
CA HIS A 13 -15.04 -28.40 -15.28
C HIS A 13 -13.81 -27.78 -14.58
N LEU A 14 -12.88 -27.23 -15.35
CA LEU A 14 -11.69 -26.57 -14.81
C LEU A 14 -11.98 -25.10 -14.54
N LEU A 15 -11.52 -24.64 -13.38
CA LEU A 15 -11.61 -23.25 -12.96
C LEU A 15 -10.24 -22.81 -12.44
N GLU A 16 -9.74 -21.72 -13.00
CA GLU A 16 -8.55 -21.04 -12.50
C GLU A 16 -8.87 -20.24 -11.23
N GLY A 17 -7.93 -20.17 -10.29
CA GLY A 17 -8.08 -19.38 -9.09
C GLY A 17 -6.76 -19.12 -8.39
N SER A 18 -6.75 -18.11 -7.52
CA SER A 18 -5.60 -17.81 -6.66
C SER A 18 -5.65 -18.65 -5.38
N LEU A 19 -4.50 -19.14 -4.95
CA LEU A 19 -4.35 -19.86 -3.69
C LEU A 19 -3.36 -19.10 -2.79
N SER A 20 -3.88 -18.51 -1.72
CA SER A 20 -3.07 -17.79 -0.73
C SER A 20 -2.78 -18.69 0.47
N ALA A 21 -1.53 -18.66 0.95
CA ALA A 21 -1.16 -19.37 2.16
C ALA A 21 -1.94 -18.83 3.37
N PHE A 22 -2.44 -19.74 4.22
CA PHE A 22 -3.08 -19.35 5.47
C PHE A 22 -2.07 -18.69 6.40
N LEU A 23 -2.46 -17.55 6.98
CA LEU A 23 -1.77 -17.01 8.14
C LEU A 23 -1.92 -17.96 9.35
N PRO A 24 -0.99 -17.93 10.31
CA PRO A 24 -1.13 -18.71 11.53
C PRO A 24 -2.45 -18.44 12.24
N SER A 25 -2.95 -19.44 12.97
CA SER A 25 -4.21 -19.31 13.72
C SER A 25 -4.14 -18.16 14.71
N LEU A 26 -5.30 -17.53 14.97
CA LEU A 26 -5.40 -16.40 15.90
C LEU A 26 -4.99 -16.76 17.33
N ASN A 27 -5.04 -18.05 17.71
CA ASN A 27 -4.57 -18.53 19.00
C ASN A 27 -3.03 -18.48 19.11
N LEU A 28 -2.32 -18.74 18.01
CA LEU A 28 -0.85 -18.74 17.98
C LEU A 28 -0.29 -17.35 17.68
N ALA A 29 -0.92 -16.63 16.75
CA ALA A 29 -0.53 -15.29 16.34
C ALA A 29 -1.78 -14.39 16.28
N PRO A 30 -2.19 -13.81 17.43
CA PRO A 30 -3.32 -12.89 17.46
C PRO A 30 -3.05 -11.68 16.56
N ARG A 31 -4.10 -11.25 15.87
CA ARG A 31 -4.08 -10.11 14.94
C ARG A 31 -5.11 -9.08 15.37
N LEU A 32 -4.81 -7.82 15.10
CA LEU A 32 -5.72 -6.70 15.27
C LEU A 32 -6.04 -6.13 13.90
N SER A 33 -7.34 -5.98 13.62
CA SER A 33 -7.84 -5.25 12.45
C SER A 33 -8.23 -3.84 12.89
N ILE A 34 -7.69 -2.83 12.21
CA ILE A 34 -7.86 -1.42 12.56
C ILE A 34 -8.43 -0.67 11.36
N PRO A 35 -9.46 0.17 11.55
CA PRO A 35 -9.94 1.06 10.49
C PRO A 35 -8.83 1.98 9.98
N ASN A 36 -8.70 2.09 8.67
CA ASN A 36 -7.77 3.02 8.04
C ASN A 36 -8.28 4.47 8.20
N PRO A 37 -7.46 5.46 8.61
CA PRO A 37 -7.89 6.86 8.67
C PRO A 37 -8.38 7.42 7.31
N TRP A 38 -7.90 6.85 6.21
CA TRP A 38 -8.35 7.18 4.85
C TRP A 38 -9.39 6.17 4.33
N ILE A 39 -10.19 5.56 5.22
CA ILE A 39 -11.35 4.76 4.83
C ILE A 39 -12.32 5.62 4.01
N ARG A 40 -12.92 5.06 2.96
CA ARG A 40 -13.96 5.72 2.16
C ARG A 40 -15.33 5.62 2.84
N SER A 41 -16.27 6.44 2.41
CA SER A 41 -17.64 6.46 2.96
C SER A 41 -18.45 5.19 2.69
N TYR A 42 -18.12 4.44 1.63
CA TYR A 42 -18.91 3.32 1.10
C TYR A 42 -20.37 3.69 0.82
N SER A 43 -20.63 4.97 0.53
CA SER A 43 -21.91 5.48 0.07
C SER A 43 -21.74 6.20 -1.27
N PHE A 44 -22.84 6.43 -1.98
CA PHE A 44 -22.80 7.02 -3.32
C PHE A 44 -22.49 8.52 -3.32
N ASP A 45 -22.94 9.23 -2.29
CA ASP A 45 -22.88 10.69 -2.16
C ASP A 45 -22.09 11.16 -0.93
N GLY A 46 -21.79 10.26 0.00
CA GLY A 46 -21.00 10.58 1.18
C GLY A 46 -19.54 10.81 0.83
N LYS A 47 -18.98 11.85 1.41
CA LYS A 47 -17.54 12.14 1.39
C LYS A 47 -16.99 12.07 2.79
N GLU A 48 -15.78 11.57 2.90
CA GLU A 48 -15.06 11.53 4.16
C GLU A 48 -14.26 12.80 4.38
N GLU A 49 -13.87 13.07 5.63
CA GLU A 49 -13.16 14.31 5.96
C GLU A 49 -11.86 14.44 5.16
N TRP A 50 -11.13 13.35 4.97
CA TRP A 50 -9.88 13.33 4.20
C TRP A 50 -10.06 13.69 2.72
N GLU A 51 -11.26 13.54 2.16
CA GLU A 51 -11.57 13.87 0.76
C GLU A 51 -11.81 15.38 0.55
N VAL A 52 -12.19 16.09 1.62
CA VAL A 52 -12.55 17.52 1.57
C VAL A 52 -11.59 18.43 2.32
N ASN A 53 -10.80 17.88 3.26
CA ASN A 53 -9.84 18.60 4.08
C ASN A 53 -8.39 18.29 3.62
N PRO A 54 -7.69 19.20 2.92
CA PRO A 54 -6.31 18.97 2.50
C PRO A 54 -5.32 18.87 3.67
N LEU A 55 -5.69 19.33 4.86
CA LEU A 55 -4.89 19.29 6.08
C LEU A 55 -5.26 18.12 7.01
N TYR A 56 -6.07 17.16 6.54
CA TYR A 56 -6.56 16.04 7.35
C TYR A 56 -5.44 15.27 8.07
N CYS A 57 -4.28 15.08 7.42
CA CYS A 57 -3.16 14.38 8.03
C CYS A 57 -2.62 15.08 9.29
N ASN A 58 -2.78 16.40 9.44
CA ASN A 58 -2.37 17.10 10.66
C ASN A 58 -3.15 16.60 11.87
N THR A 59 -4.46 16.40 11.72
CA THR A 59 -5.31 15.82 12.76
C THR A 59 -4.94 14.36 13.03
N VAL A 60 -4.71 13.57 11.97
CA VAL A 60 -4.33 12.15 12.11
C VAL A 60 -3.03 12.02 12.92
N ARG A 61 -2.04 12.87 12.69
CA ARG A 61 -0.76 12.89 13.40
C ARG A 61 -0.86 13.17 14.90
N GLU A 62 -1.96 13.72 15.37
CA GLU A 62 -2.17 13.99 16.80
C GLU A 62 -2.77 12.78 17.54
N ILE A 63 -3.31 11.80 16.81
CA ILE A 63 -4.08 10.67 17.36
C ILE A 63 -3.20 9.42 17.47
N TYR A 64 -3.21 8.77 18.64
CA TYR A 64 -2.58 7.45 18.80
C TYR A 64 -3.33 6.39 17.97
N PRO A 65 -2.66 5.47 17.24
CA PRO A 65 -1.20 5.21 17.22
C PRO A 65 -0.43 5.96 16.11
N TYR A 66 -1.06 6.89 15.40
CA TYR A 66 -0.48 7.61 14.25
C TYR A 66 0.45 8.76 14.65
N SER A 67 0.37 9.21 15.90
CA SER A 67 1.34 10.12 16.51
C SER A 67 2.75 9.54 16.59
N ASN A 68 2.88 8.22 16.52
CA ASN A 68 4.15 7.56 16.19
C ASN A 68 4.34 7.55 14.66
N SER A 69 5.43 8.17 14.20
CA SER A 69 5.74 8.30 12.77
C SER A 69 5.83 6.97 12.03
N ASN A 70 6.22 5.88 12.70
CA ASN A 70 6.37 4.57 12.06
C ASN A 70 5.04 4.02 11.51
N ARG A 71 3.94 4.16 12.27
CA ARG A 71 2.62 3.69 11.82
C ARG A 71 2.20 4.43 10.56
N LEU A 72 2.37 5.76 10.58
CA LEU A 72 1.98 6.60 9.45
C LEU A 72 2.85 6.35 8.22
N LEU A 73 4.16 6.12 8.38
CA LEU A 73 5.05 5.70 7.30
C LEU A 73 4.61 4.37 6.68
N ASN A 74 4.19 3.39 7.49
CA ASN A 74 3.67 2.13 6.97
C ASN A 74 2.35 2.30 6.19
N ILE A 75 1.48 3.22 6.62
CA ILE A 75 0.26 3.57 5.89
C ILE A 75 0.61 4.21 4.55
N VAL A 76 1.61 5.09 4.49
CA VAL A 76 2.05 5.69 3.23
C VAL A 76 2.62 4.63 2.28
N ASP A 77 3.45 3.72 2.76
CA ASP A 77 3.95 2.59 1.94
C ASP A 77 2.79 1.75 1.39
N MET A 78 1.80 1.43 2.21
CA MET A 78 0.59 0.71 1.81
C MET A 78 -0.22 1.49 0.77
N ALA A 79 -0.37 2.82 0.94
CA ALA A 79 -1.08 3.68 0.00
C ALA A 79 -0.36 3.78 -1.36
N ILE A 80 0.97 3.81 -1.37
CA ILE A 80 1.77 3.74 -2.60
C ILE A 80 1.52 2.39 -3.31
N PHE A 81 1.57 1.28 -2.56
CA PHE A 81 1.28 -0.04 -3.10
C PHE A 81 -0.15 -0.14 -3.67
N ASP A 82 -1.15 0.30 -2.92
CA ASP A 82 -2.55 0.33 -3.33
C ASP A 82 -2.75 1.22 -4.56
N PHE A 83 -2.07 2.36 -4.66
CA PHE A 83 -2.14 3.23 -5.83
C PHE A 83 -1.55 2.57 -7.08
N LEU A 84 -0.38 1.91 -6.97
CA LEU A 84 0.25 1.21 -8.08
C LEU A 84 -0.70 0.16 -8.67
N ILE A 85 -1.35 -0.64 -7.82
CA ILE A 85 -2.30 -1.66 -8.28
C ILE A 85 -3.69 -1.08 -8.58
N GLY A 86 -4.00 0.14 -8.11
CA GLY A 86 -5.33 0.76 -8.25
C GLY A 86 -6.38 0.17 -7.30
N ASN A 87 -5.98 -0.29 -6.12
CA ASN A 87 -6.87 -0.82 -5.09
C ASN A 87 -7.40 0.32 -4.22
N MET A 88 -8.69 0.62 -4.37
CA MET A 88 -9.36 1.68 -3.60
C MET A 88 -10.09 1.18 -2.35
N ASP A 89 -10.01 -0.11 -2.04
CA ASP A 89 -10.83 -0.79 -1.02
C ASP A 89 -10.13 -0.98 0.33
N ARG A 90 -9.06 -0.22 0.60
CA ARG A 90 -8.28 -0.32 1.84
C ARG A 90 -9.01 0.31 3.03
N HIS A 91 -10.11 -0.27 3.47
CA HIS A 91 -10.88 0.22 4.63
C HIS A 91 -10.25 -0.14 5.98
N HIS A 92 -9.50 -1.23 6.03
CA HIS A 92 -8.87 -1.73 7.24
C HIS A 92 -7.45 -2.18 6.89
N TYR A 93 -6.60 -2.21 7.90
CA TYR A 93 -5.32 -2.91 7.84
C TYR A 93 -5.21 -3.85 9.04
N GLU A 94 -4.48 -4.94 8.85
CA GLU A 94 -4.21 -5.91 9.91
C GLU A 94 -2.75 -5.85 10.38
N MET A 95 -2.53 -6.22 11.63
CA MET A 95 -1.19 -6.35 12.20
C MET A 95 -1.15 -7.46 13.25
N PHE A 96 0.00 -8.08 13.46
CA PHE A 96 0.19 -9.00 14.58
C PHE A 96 0.33 -8.22 15.89
N THR A 97 -0.48 -8.55 16.89
CA THR A 97 -0.49 -7.83 18.18
C THR A 97 0.80 -8.00 18.96
N LYS A 98 1.49 -9.13 18.76
CA LYS A 98 2.75 -9.49 19.43
C LYS A 98 3.84 -8.42 19.32
N PHE A 99 3.83 -7.63 18.26
CA PHE A 99 4.86 -6.61 17.99
C PHE A 99 4.46 -5.20 18.43
N GLY A 100 3.23 -5.00 18.94
CA GLY A 100 2.76 -3.68 19.37
C GLY A 100 2.97 -2.61 18.30
N ASP A 101 3.43 -1.43 18.69
CA ASP A 101 3.64 -0.28 17.79
C ASP A 101 4.76 -0.47 16.77
N ASP A 102 5.68 -1.40 17.01
CA ASP A 102 6.77 -1.76 16.10
C ASP A 102 6.31 -2.79 15.04
N GLY A 103 5.06 -3.24 15.10
CA GLY A 103 4.47 -4.14 14.12
C GLY A 103 4.34 -3.51 12.73
N PHE A 104 4.44 -4.36 11.70
CA PHE A 104 4.18 -3.98 10.32
C PHE A 104 2.72 -4.26 9.93
N LEU A 105 2.28 -3.61 8.85
CA LEU A 105 0.94 -3.80 8.30
C LEU A 105 0.93 -5.00 7.35
N LEU A 106 -0.05 -5.88 7.50
CA LEU A 106 -0.28 -6.99 6.60
C LEU A 106 -1.00 -6.48 5.34
N HIS A 107 -0.37 -6.60 4.17
CA HIS A 107 -0.93 -6.19 2.88
C HIS A 107 -1.87 -7.29 2.34
N LEU A 108 -3.04 -7.44 2.98
CA LEU A 108 -4.08 -8.43 2.61
C LEU A 108 -5.11 -7.83 1.64
N ASP A 109 -6.13 -8.59 1.23
CA ASP A 109 -7.31 -8.09 0.51
C ASP A 109 -7.02 -7.26 -0.76
N ASN A 110 -6.11 -7.75 -1.61
CA ASN A 110 -5.66 -7.03 -2.81
C ASN A 110 -6.49 -7.35 -4.07
N ALA A 111 -7.57 -8.13 -3.96
CA ALA A 111 -8.34 -8.64 -5.09
C ALA A 111 -9.08 -7.55 -5.90
N ARG A 112 -9.24 -6.35 -5.33
CA ARG A 112 -9.80 -5.18 -6.04
C ARG A 112 -8.74 -4.31 -6.71
N GLY A 113 -7.48 -4.72 -6.69
CA GLY A 113 -6.44 -4.17 -7.57
C GLY A 113 -6.63 -4.60 -9.02
N PHE A 114 -5.89 -3.94 -9.92
CA PHE A 114 -5.83 -4.21 -11.36
C PHE A 114 -7.20 -4.24 -12.08
N GLY A 115 -8.18 -3.48 -11.58
CA GLY A 115 -9.50 -3.38 -12.22
C GLY A 115 -9.53 -2.47 -13.45
N ARG A 116 -8.65 -1.47 -13.54
CA ARG A 116 -8.55 -0.54 -14.68
C ARG A 116 -7.10 -0.15 -14.93
N HIS A 117 -6.58 -0.39 -16.13
CA HIS A 117 -5.24 0.06 -16.55
C HIS A 117 -5.23 1.47 -17.15
N SER A 118 -6.37 1.96 -17.63
CA SER A 118 -6.52 3.23 -18.35
C SER A 118 -6.91 4.41 -17.46
N HIS A 119 -7.11 4.17 -16.16
CA HIS A 119 -7.46 5.18 -15.15
C HIS A 119 -6.53 5.07 -13.95
N ASP A 120 -6.09 6.21 -13.44
CA ASP A 120 -5.27 6.29 -12.23
C ASP A 120 -6.06 7.02 -11.14
N GLU A 121 -6.39 6.29 -10.07
CA GLU A 121 -7.22 6.83 -9.00
C GLU A 121 -6.35 7.62 -8.01
N ILE A 122 -6.11 8.90 -8.33
CA ILE A 122 -5.21 9.79 -7.58
C ILE A 122 -5.58 9.91 -6.10
N SER A 123 -6.86 9.77 -5.75
CA SER A 123 -7.33 9.85 -4.36
C SER A 123 -6.67 8.79 -3.45
N ILE A 124 -6.18 7.67 -3.99
CA ILE A 124 -5.44 6.65 -3.21
C ILE A 124 -4.12 7.23 -2.64
N LEU A 125 -3.49 8.19 -3.33
CA LEU A 125 -2.28 8.87 -2.85
C LEU A 125 -2.55 9.98 -1.81
N ALA A 126 -3.78 10.12 -1.31
CA ALA A 126 -4.09 11.10 -0.27
C ALA A 126 -3.17 11.01 0.97
N PRO A 127 -2.87 9.81 1.53
CA PRO A 127 -1.94 9.71 2.67
C PRO A 127 -0.56 10.28 2.36
N LEU A 128 0.02 9.93 1.19
CA LEU A 128 1.32 10.47 0.75
C LEU A 128 1.27 11.98 0.58
N SER A 129 0.24 12.48 -0.13
CA SER A 129 0.15 13.89 -0.53
C SER A 129 -0.20 14.82 0.64
N GLN A 130 -0.99 14.35 1.60
CA GLN A 130 -1.40 15.13 2.77
C GLN A 130 -0.35 15.09 3.88
N CYS A 131 0.29 13.93 4.09
CA CYS A 131 1.31 13.81 5.13
C CYS A 131 2.68 14.28 4.65
N CYS A 132 2.99 14.17 3.36
CA CYS A 132 4.31 14.48 2.80
C CYS A 132 5.45 13.83 3.60
N MET A 133 5.36 12.51 3.78
CA MET A 133 6.40 11.72 4.43
C MET A 133 6.56 10.38 3.74
N ILE A 134 7.79 9.89 3.62
CA ILE A 134 8.11 8.61 2.99
C ILE A 134 9.38 8.02 3.63
N LYS A 135 9.46 6.69 3.68
CA LYS A 135 10.69 6.01 4.11
C LYS A 135 11.79 6.19 3.06
N ARG A 136 13.03 6.43 3.52
CA ARG A 136 14.21 6.51 2.64
C ARG A 136 14.36 5.23 1.82
N THR A 137 14.20 4.05 2.44
CA THR A 137 14.35 2.78 1.71
C THR A 137 13.26 2.58 0.65
N THR A 138 12.03 3.05 0.90
CA THR A 138 10.95 3.02 -0.10
C THR A 138 11.28 3.96 -1.26
N LEU A 139 11.63 5.22 -0.99
CA LEU A 139 11.94 6.20 -2.03
C LEU A 139 13.07 5.73 -2.96
N LEU A 140 14.17 5.22 -2.40
CA LEU A 140 15.31 4.73 -3.19
C LEU A 140 14.92 3.55 -4.09
N ARG A 141 14.06 2.64 -3.62
CA ARG A 141 13.56 1.52 -4.43
C ARG A 141 12.64 2.00 -5.55
N LEU A 142 11.76 2.97 -5.28
CA LEU A 142 10.88 3.55 -6.29
C LEU A 142 11.68 4.27 -7.38
N GLN A 143 12.73 5.00 -7.00
CA GLN A 143 13.65 5.64 -7.94
C GLN A 143 14.39 4.60 -8.79
N LEU A 144 14.92 3.54 -8.17
CA LEU A 144 15.56 2.45 -8.90
C LEU A 144 14.61 1.81 -9.91
N LEU A 145 13.37 1.51 -9.52
CA LEU A 145 12.36 0.87 -10.37
C LEU A 145 11.82 1.81 -11.48
N ALA A 146 12.18 3.09 -11.46
CA ALA A 146 11.88 4.05 -12.50
C ALA A 146 13.00 4.15 -13.56
N GLU A 147 14.18 3.59 -13.28
CA GLU A 147 15.29 3.57 -14.23
C GLU A 147 15.01 2.61 -15.40
N PRO A 148 15.47 2.93 -16.63
CA PRO A 148 15.25 2.11 -17.83
C PRO A 148 15.69 0.65 -17.69
N GLU A 149 16.75 0.38 -16.92
CA GLU A 149 17.32 -0.95 -16.70
C GLU A 149 16.54 -1.80 -15.69
N PHE A 150 15.69 -1.17 -14.86
CA PHE A 150 15.00 -1.83 -13.75
C PHE A 150 13.49 -1.50 -13.72
N ARG A 151 12.93 -1.11 -14.86
CA ARG A 151 11.53 -0.67 -14.97
C ARG A 151 10.58 -1.63 -14.24
N LEU A 152 9.70 -1.07 -13.42
CA LEU A 152 8.75 -1.83 -12.61
C LEU A 152 7.95 -2.85 -13.43
N SER A 153 7.49 -2.48 -14.63
CA SER A 153 6.77 -3.37 -15.53
C SER A 153 7.59 -4.60 -15.95
N ASP A 154 8.88 -4.43 -16.22
CA ASP A 154 9.79 -5.50 -16.65
C ASP A 154 10.10 -6.46 -15.50
N VAL A 155 10.39 -5.91 -14.31
CA VAL A 155 10.59 -6.70 -13.09
C VAL A 155 9.34 -7.48 -12.71
N MET A 156 8.16 -6.87 -12.83
CA MET A 156 6.89 -7.54 -12.57
C MET A 156 6.60 -8.63 -13.61
N ARG A 157 6.89 -8.38 -14.89
CA ARG A 157 6.74 -9.39 -15.94
C ARG A 157 7.59 -10.61 -15.64
N GLU A 158 8.87 -10.43 -15.33
CA GLU A 158 9.77 -11.55 -15.01
C GLU A 158 9.30 -12.34 -13.78
N SER A 159 8.90 -11.64 -12.70
CA SER A 159 8.41 -12.26 -11.47
C SER A 159 7.16 -13.12 -11.73
N LEU A 160 6.20 -12.60 -12.50
CA LEU A 160 4.92 -13.27 -12.77
C LEU A 160 5.02 -14.43 -13.77
N LEU A 161 6.10 -14.53 -14.55
CA LEU A 161 6.32 -15.65 -15.48
C LEU A 161 6.51 -17.00 -14.78
N GLN A 162 6.86 -17.00 -13.49
CA GLN A 162 7.02 -18.22 -12.70
C GLN A 162 5.68 -18.78 -12.21
N ASP A 163 4.60 -18.00 -12.28
CA ASP A 163 3.27 -18.46 -11.90
C ASP A 163 2.68 -19.38 -12.99
N PRO A 164 2.12 -20.56 -12.64
CA PRO A 164 1.46 -21.44 -13.61
C PRO A 164 0.31 -20.79 -14.39
N LEU A 165 -0.24 -19.69 -13.89
CA LEU A 165 -1.30 -18.90 -14.54
C LEU A 165 -0.76 -17.81 -15.47
N ALA A 166 0.54 -17.81 -15.78
CA ALA A 166 1.12 -16.84 -16.69
C ALA A 166 0.42 -16.88 -18.08
N PRO A 167 0.04 -15.72 -18.64
CA PRO A 167 0.24 -14.37 -18.10
C PRO A 167 -0.80 -13.98 -17.02
N VAL A 168 -0.32 -13.63 -15.82
CA VAL A 168 -1.18 -13.22 -14.68
C VAL A 168 -1.74 -11.80 -14.86
N LEU A 169 -0.93 -10.87 -15.38
CA LEU A 169 -1.33 -9.50 -15.69
C LEU A 169 -1.23 -9.24 -17.19
N THR A 170 -2.17 -8.45 -17.71
CA THR A 170 -2.14 -8.02 -19.11
C THR A 170 -1.10 -6.92 -19.32
N GLU A 171 -0.56 -6.84 -20.53
CA GLU A 171 0.46 -5.83 -20.90
C GLU A 171 0.02 -4.38 -20.59
N PRO A 172 -1.24 -3.94 -20.83
CA PRO A 172 -1.68 -2.62 -20.43
C PRO A 172 -1.59 -2.35 -18.91
N HIS A 173 -1.80 -3.36 -18.06
CA HIS A 173 -1.64 -3.20 -16.61
C HIS A 173 -0.17 -3.08 -16.21
N LEU A 174 0.73 -3.81 -16.87
CA LEU A 174 2.17 -3.66 -16.65
C LEU A 174 2.63 -2.24 -17.02
N LEU A 175 2.24 -1.71 -18.17
CA LEU A 175 2.55 -0.33 -18.56
C LEU A 175 1.92 0.73 -17.64
N ALA A 176 0.74 0.44 -17.07
CA ALA A 176 0.12 1.32 -16.09
C ALA A 176 0.94 1.41 -14.79
N LEU A 177 1.64 0.36 -14.37
CA LEU A 177 2.52 0.39 -13.21
C LEU A 177 3.65 1.42 -13.39
N ASP A 178 4.30 1.46 -14.54
CA ASP A 178 5.35 2.44 -14.83
C ASP A 178 4.81 3.87 -14.80
N ARG A 179 3.65 4.11 -15.44
CA ARG A 179 3.00 5.43 -15.42
C ARG A 179 2.65 5.87 -14.00
N ARG A 180 2.07 4.97 -13.19
CA ARG A 180 1.71 5.25 -11.80
C ARG A 180 2.94 5.48 -10.93
N LEU A 181 4.02 4.73 -11.13
CA LEU A 181 5.28 4.95 -10.43
C LEU A 181 5.80 6.38 -10.64
N GLN A 182 5.74 6.90 -11.86
CA GLN A 182 6.11 8.30 -12.14
C GLN A 182 5.21 9.30 -11.40
N LEU A 183 3.90 9.02 -11.27
CA LEU A 183 2.99 9.86 -10.49
C LEU A 183 3.32 9.83 -8.98
N VAL A 184 3.72 8.68 -8.45
CA VAL A 184 4.19 8.57 -7.06
C VAL A 184 5.44 9.42 -6.85
N LEU A 185 6.45 9.28 -7.72
CA LEU A 185 7.68 10.07 -7.64
C LEU A 185 7.40 11.57 -7.79
N GLY A 186 6.48 11.96 -8.68
CA GLY A 186 6.05 13.35 -8.83
C GLY A 186 5.37 13.90 -7.57
N ALA A 187 4.54 13.11 -6.89
CA ALA A 187 3.94 13.50 -5.61
C ALA A 187 4.99 13.67 -4.51
N VAL A 188 5.97 12.75 -4.42
CA VAL A 188 7.10 12.88 -3.49
C VAL A 188 7.93 14.13 -3.80
N GLY A 189 8.27 14.37 -5.07
CA GLY A 189 9.01 15.55 -5.52
C GLY A 189 8.33 16.84 -5.08
N LYS A 190 7.01 16.96 -5.31
CA LYS A 190 6.23 18.11 -4.85
C LYS A 190 6.30 18.31 -3.34
N CYS A 191 6.25 17.23 -2.55
CA CYS A 191 6.42 17.32 -1.10
C CYS A 191 7.83 17.80 -0.73
N ILE A 192 8.87 17.27 -1.36
CA ILE A 192 10.27 17.67 -1.13
C ILE A 192 10.49 19.14 -1.46
N ASP A 193 9.98 19.61 -2.60
CA ASP A 193 10.08 21.01 -3.03
C ASP A 193 9.38 21.97 -2.04
N THR A 194 8.30 21.50 -1.39
CA THR A 194 7.48 22.31 -0.48
C THR A 194 8.03 22.34 0.95
N PHE A 195 8.48 21.19 1.47
CA PHE A 195 8.81 21.02 2.90
C PHE A 195 10.29 20.69 3.17
N GLY A 196 11.07 20.47 2.12
CA GLY A 196 12.47 20.07 2.19
C GLY A 196 12.67 18.56 2.38
N GLU A 197 13.71 18.01 1.76
CA GLU A 197 14.00 16.56 1.77
C GLU A 197 14.15 15.99 3.18
N ALA A 198 14.84 16.71 4.08
CA ALA A 198 15.07 16.27 5.46
C ALA A 198 13.78 16.11 6.28
N THR A 199 12.71 16.84 5.93
CA THR A 199 11.40 16.76 6.58
C THR A 199 10.57 15.61 6.02
N VAL A 200 10.64 15.42 4.69
CA VAL A 200 9.81 14.46 3.96
C VAL A 200 10.37 13.04 4.03
N VAL A 201 11.69 12.88 3.94
CA VAL A 201 12.35 11.58 3.83
C VAL A 201 12.79 11.10 5.21
N ALA A 202 12.00 10.20 5.80
CA ALA A 202 12.31 9.58 7.08
C ALA A 202 13.43 8.54 6.93
N ASN A 203 14.46 8.64 7.77
CA ASN A 203 15.59 7.72 7.73
C ASN A 203 15.28 6.42 8.51
N ASP A 204 14.90 5.37 7.78
CA ASP A 204 14.51 4.06 8.32
C ASP A 204 15.64 3.01 8.27
N THR A 205 16.85 3.39 7.85
CA THR A 205 18.00 2.45 7.77
C THR A 205 18.69 2.23 9.12
N GLN A 206 18.33 3.00 10.16
CA GLN A 206 18.83 2.78 11.51
C GLN A 206 17.86 1.83 12.24
N SER A 207 18.24 0.56 12.35
CA SER A 207 17.42 -0.44 13.05
C SER A 207 17.21 -0.08 14.54
N PRO A 208 16.02 -0.36 15.12
CA PRO A 208 15.79 -0.24 16.57
C PRO A 208 16.70 -1.14 17.42
N ALA A 209 17.47 -2.05 16.80
CA ALA A 209 18.53 -2.81 17.47
C ALA A 209 19.59 -1.90 18.13
N ALA A 210 19.83 -0.69 17.61
CA ALA A 210 20.76 0.26 18.22
C ALA A 210 20.26 0.85 19.55
N HIS A 211 18.94 0.86 19.79
CA HIS A 211 18.37 1.29 21.08
C HIS A 211 18.39 0.20 22.15
N ARG A 212 18.35 -1.09 21.77
CA ARG A 212 18.50 -2.21 22.72
C ARG A 212 19.91 -2.32 23.30
N ALA A 213 20.93 -1.88 22.57
CA ALA A 213 22.31 -1.88 23.07
C ALA A 213 22.59 -0.79 24.13
N LYS A 214 21.70 0.19 24.31
CA LYS A 214 21.87 1.29 25.29
C LYS A 214 21.07 1.12 26.59
N LEU A 215 20.19 0.12 26.68
CA LEU A 215 19.48 -0.23 27.93
C LEU A 215 20.04 -1.50 28.60
N GLY A 216 21.19 -1.99 28.12
CA GLY A 216 21.86 -3.19 28.63
C GLY A 216 23.19 -2.93 29.35
N THR A 217 23.33 -1.76 29.99
CA THR A 217 24.45 -1.45 30.91
C THR A 217 23.91 -0.78 32.17
#